data_AF-A0A1H7XG09-F1
#
_entry.id   AF-A0A1H7XG09-F1
#
_cell.length_a   1.000
_cell.length_b   1.000
_cell.length_c   1.000
_cell.angle_alpha   90.00
_cell.angle_beta   90.00
_cell.angle_gamma   90.00
#
_symmetry.space_group_name_H-M   'P 1'
#
loop_
_entity.id
_entity.type
_entity.pdbx_description
1 polymer ?
#
loop_
_entity_poly.entity_id
_entity_poly.type
_entity_poly.pdbx_seq_one_letter_code
_entity_poly.pdbx_strand_id
1 'polypeptide(L)'
;MVYRVVDFFCGAGGFSEGFHQAGFEVIKAFDIWEPAIKTHNKNHPSVTPIATYGNVLEISKLDNEEFEKVVPDSEVIIGSPPCVAFSSSNRSGKADKTLGIVLLEAYLRIVARKRFKSNSVLKYWILENVSNIEKYIQESYTMQDLGLTGDDILRVKKESAGVYKMQFYNVPSTRKRYICGEFPAPCSNLTEDNLTTLQDVTDSLGLPLEKKDDLIRDINYNFEIPGNLVTDHHYLKEIADFEWEKAKRQKQDKGYMGRMSFPENMEKPARTIMATMSGSSRESFILPIESNRYRYPTIREVATVMSFPIDYRFYGDSDSVKYKLVGNAVPPKFSYALACAINSDKNLNNDLSTKRKEFDKEDGFINLNGKEYELKKEKEKNRKAKFKYHIPYLKINTFRTELLNSFNNDKVKWSVEIHRSQGKNAEVYKGLKINLSFMTSKEIKLIDNFKNYMIKEIESYEKLQSNYRKTTKQKTQNKLIGPYELLSEIKKLLVDNFNHYDENILVEGVNKEVPQKILITYYVLDNIILNLKN
;
A
#
# COMPACT_ATOMS: atom_id res chain seq x y z
N MET A 1 28.06 28.77 3.96
CA MET A 1 28.45 27.37 3.66
C MET A 1 27.21 26.54 3.42
N VAL A 2 27.21 25.73 2.36
CA VAL A 2 26.16 24.73 2.07
C VAL A 2 26.32 23.56 3.04
N TYR A 3 25.22 22.98 3.54
CA TYR A 3 25.31 21.77 4.37
C TYR A 3 25.42 20.53 3.50
N ARG A 4 26.30 19.63 3.93
CA ARG A 4 26.51 18.33 3.33
C ARG A 4 25.59 17.30 3.97
N VAL A 5 25.07 16.40 3.15
CA VAL A 5 24.08 15.38 3.55
C VAL A 5 24.60 13.99 3.16
N VAL A 6 24.43 13.04 4.07
CA VAL A 6 24.58 11.60 3.79
C VAL A 6 23.23 10.91 3.92
N ASP A 7 22.83 10.15 2.90
CA ASP A 7 21.52 9.47 2.80
C ASP A 7 21.65 7.94 2.89
N PHE A 8 21.14 7.33 3.96
CA PHE A 8 21.13 5.88 4.15
C PHE A 8 19.78 5.26 3.77
N PHE A 9 19.82 4.14 3.05
CA PHE A 9 18.63 3.54 2.44
C PHE A 9 17.98 4.52 1.46
N CYS A 10 18.80 5.11 0.58
CA CYS A 10 18.41 6.26 -0.22
C CYS A 10 17.35 5.94 -1.29
N GLY A 11 17.17 4.66 -1.63
CA GLY A 11 16.23 4.21 -2.64
C GLY A 11 16.41 4.93 -3.96
N ALA A 12 15.30 5.29 -4.61
CA ALA A 12 15.31 6.06 -5.85
C ALA A 12 15.78 7.52 -5.67
N GLY A 13 16.11 7.97 -4.44
CA GLY A 13 16.59 9.32 -4.18
C GLY A 13 15.51 10.36 -3.86
N GLY A 14 14.30 9.94 -3.45
CA GLY A 14 13.24 10.89 -3.09
C GLY A 14 13.56 11.74 -1.84
N PHE A 15 14.27 11.16 -0.86
CA PHE A 15 14.73 11.90 0.32
C PHE A 15 15.88 12.85 -0.06
N SER A 16 16.85 12.37 -0.85
CA SER A 16 17.91 13.21 -1.42
C SER A 16 17.39 14.38 -2.26
N GLU A 17 16.39 14.17 -3.13
CA GLU A 17 15.86 15.19 -4.05
C GLU A 17 15.28 16.39 -3.30
N GLY A 18 14.56 16.18 -2.20
CA GLY A 18 14.03 17.30 -1.40
C GLY A 18 15.12 18.14 -0.74
N PHE A 19 16.19 17.51 -0.25
CA PHE A 19 17.35 18.22 0.29
C PHE A 19 18.11 18.97 -0.82
N HIS A 20 18.30 18.34 -1.98
CA HIS A 20 18.92 18.98 -3.14
C HIS A 20 18.14 20.23 -3.59
N GLN A 21 16.81 20.14 -3.66
CA GLN A 21 15.93 21.27 -4.00
C GLN A 21 16.01 22.42 -2.99
N ALA A 22 16.29 22.13 -1.71
CA ALA A 22 16.51 23.13 -0.67
C ALA A 22 17.94 23.72 -0.67
N GLY A 23 18.79 23.32 -1.62
CA GLY A 23 20.15 23.82 -1.77
C GLY A 23 21.17 23.15 -0.85
N PHE A 24 20.87 21.95 -0.35
CA PHE A 24 21.85 21.11 0.34
C PHE A 24 22.69 20.30 -0.66
N GLU A 25 23.90 19.95 -0.25
CA GLU A 25 24.80 19.11 -1.05
C GLU A 25 24.72 17.66 -0.55
N VAL A 26 24.10 16.77 -1.32
CA VAL A 26 24.12 15.33 -1.01
C VAL A 26 25.45 14.75 -1.47
N ILE A 27 26.35 14.48 -0.54
CA ILE A 27 27.74 14.06 -0.85
C ILE A 27 27.91 12.55 -0.91
N LYS A 28 27.02 11.79 -0.28
CA LYS A 28 27.08 10.33 -0.27
C LYS A 28 25.71 9.73 -0.01
N ALA A 29 25.39 8.62 -0.66
CA ALA A 29 24.18 7.86 -0.41
C ALA A 29 24.43 6.35 -0.50
N PHE A 30 23.69 5.56 0.27
CA PHE A 30 23.84 4.10 0.33
C PHE A 30 22.50 3.39 0.14
N ASP A 31 22.48 2.41 -0.76
CA ASP A 31 21.41 1.43 -0.89
C ASP A 31 21.99 0.08 -1.31
N ILE A 32 21.22 -1.00 -1.22
CA ILE A 32 21.62 -2.33 -1.69
C ILE A 32 20.98 -2.68 -3.04
N TRP A 33 20.03 -1.87 -3.50
CA TRP A 33 19.23 -2.15 -4.67
C TRP A 33 19.71 -1.36 -5.89
N GLU A 34 20.36 -2.06 -6.82
CA GLU A 34 21.01 -1.46 -7.99
C GLU A 34 20.10 -0.55 -8.84
N PRO A 35 18.85 -0.93 -9.20
CA PRO A 35 17.91 0.00 -9.84
C PRO A 35 17.69 1.32 -9.08
N ALA A 36 17.70 1.29 -7.74
CA ALA A 36 17.56 2.49 -6.91
C ALA A 36 18.82 3.36 -6.99
N ILE A 37 20.00 2.75 -6.84
CA ILE A 37 21.30 3.44 -6.97
C ILE A 37 21.44 4.10 -8.34
N LYS A 38 21.14 3.36 -9.42
CA LYS A 38 21.15 3.88 -10.79
C LYS A 38 20.17 5.03 -10.96
N THR A 39 18.95 4.88 -10.44
CA THR A 39 17.93 5.93 -10.48
C THR A 39 18.39 7.18 -9.74
N HIS A 40 18.92 7.04 -8.53
CA HIS A 40 19.43 8.15 -7.73
C HIS A 40 20.52 8.92 -8.50
N ASN A 41 21.59 8.24 -8.92
CA ASN A 41 22.73 8.88 -9.58
C ASN A 41 22.35 9.55 -10.90
N LYS A 42 21.46 8.95 -11.69
CA LYS A 42 21.05 9.52 -12.98
C LYS A 42 20.20 10.80 -12.82
N ASN A 43 19.52 10.98 -11.70
CA ASN A 43 18.76 12.21 -11.42
C ASN A 43 19.55 13.25 -10.61
N HIS A 44 20.72 12.88 -10.07
CA HIS A 44 21.62 13.75 -9.33
C HIS A 44 23.04 13.63 -9.90
N PRO A 45 23.27 14.12 -11.15
CA PRO A 45 24.57 13.97 -11.79
C PRO A 45 25.66 14.73 -11.03
N SER A 46 26.81 14.07 -10.90
CA SER A 46 27.99 14.55 -10.17
C SER A 46 29.25 13.94 -10.79
N VAL A 47 30.42 14.53 -10.51
CA VAL A 47 31.72 14.04 -11.03
C VAL A 47 31.99 12.60 -10.57
N THR A 48 31.64 12.28 -9.33
CA THR A 48 31.72 10.94 -8.76
C THR A 48 30.32 10.49 -8.31
N PRO A 49 29.97 9.19 -8.45
CA PRO A 49 28.66 8.70 -8.03
C PRO A 49 28.35 9.00 -6.56
N ILE A 50 27.24 9.70 -6.31
CA ILE A 50 26.78 10.02 -4.94
C ILE A 50 26.26 8.74 -4.27
N ALA A 51 25.34 8.04 -4.94
CA ALA A 51 24.80 6.78 -4.46
C ALA A 51 25.70 5.61 -4.84
N THR A 52 26.00 4.74 -3.87
CA THR A 52 26.80 3.54 -4.07
C THR A 52 26.18 2.35 -3.36
N TYR A 53 26.54 1.14 -3.81
CA TYR A 53 26.17 -0.07 -3.10
C TYR A 53 26.71 -0.02 -1.67
N GLY A 54 25.84 -0.24 -0.69
CA GLY A 54 26.22 -0.25 0.72
C GLY A 54 25.18 -0.95 1.58
N ASN A 55 25.55 -2.09 2.15
CA ASN A 55 24.75 -2.73 3.19
C ASN A 55 24.93 -1.96 4.50
N VAL A 56 23.93 -1.17 4.89
CA VAL A 56 23.99 -0.31 6.09
C VAL A 56 24.27 -1.11 7.37
N LEU A 57 23.81 -2.37 7.46
CA LEU A 57 24.12 -3.23 8.60
C LEU A 57 25.62 -3.53 8.71
N GLU A 58 26.25 -3.85 7.58
CA GLU A 58 27.69 -4.12 7.50
C GLU A 58 28.49 -2.84 7.74
N ILE A 59 28.11 -1.74 7.08
CA ILE A 59 28.73 -0.42 7.25
C ILE A 59 28.72 0.01 8.71
N SER A 60 27.60 -0.19 9.41
CA SER A 60 27.48 0.18 10.83
C SER A 60 28.46 -0.57 11.75
N LYS A 61 28.97 -1.72 11.31
CA LYS A 61 29.83 -2.66 12.06
C LYS A 61 31.31 -2.60 11.66
N LEU A 62 31.67 -1.81 10.65
CA LEU A 62 33.06 -1.62 10.26
C LEU A 62 33.90 -1.11 11.44
N ASP A 63 35.19 -1.41 11.45
CA ASP A 63 36.10 -0.78 12.41
C ASP A 63 36.14 0.75 12.22
N ASN A 64 36.74 1.46 13.16
CA ASN A 64 36.71 2.92 13.15
C ASN A 64 37.44 3.53 11.95
N GLU A 65 38.54 2.96 11.51
CA GLU A 65 39.32 3.53 10.41
C GLU A 65 38.60 3.33 9.07
N GLU A 66 38.07 2.13 8.83
CA GLU A 66 37.30 1.82 7.63
C GLU A 66 35.97 2.59 7.59
N PHE A 67 35.27 2.68 8.73
CA PHE A 67 34.03 3.45 8.83
C PHE A 67 34.22 4.92 8.43
N GLU A 68 35.28 5.57 8.90
CA GLU A 68 35.57 6.97 8.59
C GLU A 68 35.96 7.20 7.12
N LYS A 69 36.53 6.18 6.46
CA LYS A 69 36.78 6.22 5.01
C LYS A 69 35.50 6.05 4.19
N VAL A 70 34.59 5.19 4.65
CA VAL A 70 33.35 4.86 3.93
C VAL A 70 32.27 5.92 4.12
N VAL A 71 32.06 6.36 5.36
CA VAL A 71 31.01 7.33 5.72
C VAL A 71 31.67 8.69 5.95
N PRO A 72 31.56 9.65 5.02
CA PRO A 72 32.16 10.96 5.19
C PRO A 72 31.47 11.75 6.31
N ASP A 73 32.20 12.70 6.88
CA ASP A 73 31.62 13.66 7.83
C ASP A 73 30.66 14.63 7.11
N SER A 74 29.49 14.83 7.69
CA SER A 74 28.42 15.68 7.13
C SER A 74 27.64 16.40 8.22
N GLU A 75 27.07 17.55 7.89
CA GLU A 75 26.25 18.33 8.83
C GLU A 75 24.86 17.73 9.01
N VAL A 76 24.40 16.93 8.04
CA VAL A 76 23.11 16.24 8.07
C VAL A 76 23.28 14.76 7.71
N ILE A 77 22.58 13.90 8.45
CA ILE A 77 22.36 12.49 8.08
C ILE A 77 20.86 12.24 7.94
N ILE A 78 20.43 11.65 6.84
CA ILE A 78 19.05 11.21 6.64
C ILE A 78 19.01 9.71 6.39
N GLY A 79 17.90 9.06 6.72
CA GLY A 79 17.71 7.69 6.30
C GLY A 79 16.29 7.15 6.48
N SER A 80 15.98 6.13 5.68
CA SER A 80 14.67 5.47 5.67
C SER A 80 14.76 3.94 5.77
N PRO A 81 15.16 3.39 6.93
CA PRO A 81 15.35 1.94 7.09
C PRO A 81 14.08 1.14 6.73
N PRO A 82 14.19 0.06 5.94
CA PRO A 82 13.04 -0.70 5.49
C PRO A 82 12.34 -1.42 6.65
N CYS A 83 11.02 -1.34 6.65
CA CYS A 83 10.18 -1.71 7.80
C CYS A 83 9.16 -2.80 7.45
N VAL A 84 9.59 -3.80 6.67
CA VAL A 84 8.72 -4.83 6.06
C VAL A 84 7.83 -5.50 7.10
N ALA A 85 8.34 -5.73 8.32
CA ALA A 85 7.61 -6.42 9.38
C ALA A 85 6.54 -5.61 10.12
N PHE A 86 6.57 -4.28 10.02
CA PHE A 86 5.67 -3.39 10.77
C PHE A 86 4.57 -2.77 9.91
N SER A 87 4.59 -3.02 8.60
CA SER A 87 3.52 -2.64 7.68
C SER A 87 2.24 -3.43 7.94
N SER A 88 1.09 -2.74 7.94
CA SER A 88 -0.24 -3.37 8.08
C SER A 88 -0.60 -4.29 6.90
N SER A 89 0.14 -4.18 5.80
CA SER A 89 -0.03 -4.96 4.56
C SER A 89 0.34 -6.45 4.71
N ASN A 90 1.11 -6.81 5.75
CA ASN A 90 1.43 -8.20 6.05
C ASN A 90 0.27 -8.88 6.80
N ARG A 91 -0.57 -9.60 6.04
CA ARG A 91 -1.84 -10.27 6.44
C ARG A 91 -1.79 -11.28 7.61
N SER A 92 -0.74 -11.36 8.41
CA SER A 92 -0.68 -12.35 9.50
C SER A 92 0.06 -11.94 10.77
N GLY A 93 0.78 -10.81 10.80
CA GLY A 93 1.57 -10.43 11.99
C GLY A 93 2.59 -11.49 12.42
N LYS A 94 2.94 -12.42 11.52
CA LYS A 94 3.99 -13.45 11.66
C LYS A 94 5.26 -13.07 10.87
N ALA A 95 5.33 -11.85 10.35
CA ALA A 95 6.54 -11.37 9.70
C ALA A 95 7.62 -11.22 10.77
N ASP A 96 8.80 -11.76 10.51
CA ASP A 96 9.95 -11.63 11.39
C ASP A 96 10.32 -10.15 11.54
N LYS A 97 10.01 -9.60 12.72
CA LYS A 97 10.25 -8.19 13.07
C LYS A 97 11.73 -7.89 13.28
N THR A 98 12.54 -8.94 13.43
CA THR A 98 13.95 -8.84 13.82
C THR A 98 14.75 -8.04 12.81
N LEU A 99 14.60 -8.32 11.51
CA LEU A 99 15.38 -7.61 10.48
C LEU A 99 15.10 -6.10 10.42
N GLY A 100 13.83 -5.70 10.58
CA GLY A 100 13.47 -4.27 10.57
C GLY A 100 14.06 -3.51 11.77
N ILE A 101 14.08 -4.15 12.94
CA ILE A 101 14.71 -3.59 14.15
C ILE A 101 16.24 -3.52 13.99
N VAL A 102 16.85 -4.59 13.47
CA VAL A 102 18.30 -4.65 13.23
C VAL A 102 18.77 -3.55 12.27
N LEU A 103 18.01 -3.27 11.20
CA LEU A 103 18.36 -2.20 10.25
C LEU A 103 18.11 -0.80 10.83
N LEU A 104 17.09 -0.64 11.68
CA LEU A 104 16.86 0.57 12.46
C LEU A 104 18.05 0.85 13.39
N GLU A 105 18.46 -0.14 14.18
CA GLU A 105 19.61 -0.04 15.09
C GLU A 105 20.93 0.20 14.36
N ALA A 106 21.11 -0.41 13.18
CA ALA A 106 22.28 -0.15 12.33
C ALA A 106 22.37 1.32 11.91
N TYR A 107 21.24 1.93 11.52
CA TYR A 107 21.20 3.36 11.21
C TYR A 107 21.53 4.21 12.44
N LEU A 108 20.88 3.94 13.58
CA LEU A 108 21.11 4.69 14.82
C LEU A 108 22.56 4.55 15.31
N ARG A 109 23.19 3.40 15.12
CA ARG A 109 24.61 3.17 15.39
C ARG A 109 25.50 4.07 14.55
N ILE A 110 25.23 4.19 13.25
CA ILE A 110 25.98 5.11 12.36
C ILE A 110 25.83 6.55 12.83
N VAL A 111 24.60 6.97 13.14
CA VAL A 111 24.32 8.32 13.67
C VAL A 111 25.10 8.55 14.97
N ALA A 112 25.05 7.62 15.93
CA ALA A 112 25.77 7.72 17.20
C ALA A 112 27.29 7.86 16.99
N ARG A 113 27.89 7.03 16.12
CA ARG A 113 29.32 7.10 15.78
C ARG A 113 29.69 8.49 15.23
N LYS A 114 28.88 9.05 14.33
CA LYS A 114 29.12 10.39 13.78
C LYS A 114 28.78 11.51 14.74
N ARG A 115 27.81 11.34 15.64
CA ARG A 115 27.37 12.39 16.59
C ARG A 115 28.35 12.59 17.74
N PHE A 116 28.91 11.49 18.26
CA PHE A 116 29.71 11.49 19.49
C PHE A 116 31.22 11.36 19.23
N LYS A 117 31.68 11.27 17.97
CA LYS A 117 33.10 11.38 17.65
C LYS A 117 33.67 12.76 17.99
N SER A 118 34.97 12.80 18.30
CA SER A 118 35.71 14.05 18.44
C SER A 118 35.62 14.89 17.16
N ASN A 119 35.38 16.20 17.30
CA ASN A 119 35.21 17.14 16.19
C ASN A 119 34.05 16.81 15.24
N SER A 120 32.99 16.17 15.74
CA SER A 120 31.78 15.94 14.96
C SER A 120 31.24 17.26 14.38
N VAL A 121 30.96 17.25 13.08
CA VAL A 121 30.27 18.33 12.36
C VAL A 121 28.75 18.08 12.25
N LEU A 122 28.27 16.92 12.71
CA LEU A 122 26.87 16.53 12.59
C LEU A 122 25.99 17.45 13.45
N LYS A 123 25.05 18.12 12.80
CA LYS A 123 24.12 19.06 13.44
C LYS A 123 22.71 18.50 13.50
N TYR A 124 22.31 17.79 12.44
CA TYR A 124 20.96 17.30 12.29
C TYR A 124 20.98 15.85 11.81
N TRP A 125 20.00 15.08 12.26
CA TRP A 125 19.75 13.77 11.68
C TRP A 125 18.27 13.42 11.69
N ILE A 126 17.81 12.74 10.65
CA ILE A 126 16.40 12.43 10.46
C ILE A 126 16.22 10.97 10.10
N LEU A 127 15.31 10.30 10.79
CA LEU A 127 14.84 8.97 10.47
C LEU A 127 13.40 9.06 9.94
N GLU A 128 13.18 8.60 8.71
CA GLU A 128 11.84 8.39 8.16
C GLU A 128 11.46 6.91 8.28
N ASN A 129 10.21 6.64 8.71
CA ASN A 129 9.69 5.29 8.67
C ASN A 129 8.13 5.26 8.70
N VAL A 130 7.52 4.09 8.51
CA VAL A 130 6.07 3.88 8.58
C VAL A 130 5.52 4.20 9.97
N SER A 131 4.31 4.76 10.06
CA SER A 131 3.72 5.24 11.33
C SER A 131 3.70 4.20 12.46
N ASN A 132 3.58 2.91 12.15
CA ASN A 132 3.54 1.85 13.16
C ASN A 132 4.86 1.66 13.92
N ILE A 133 5.98 2.17 13.41
CA ILE A 133 7.30 2.06 14.05
C ILE A 133 7.35 2.75 15.42
N GLU A 134 6.49 3.74 15.65
CA GLU A 134 6.39 4.53 16.88
C GLU A 134 6.27 3.64 18.13
N LYS A 135 5.62 2.48 17.98
CA LYS A 135 5.41 1.49 19.05
C LYS A 135 6.65 0.66 19.39
N TYR A 136 7.68 0.72 18.55
CA TYR A 136 8.87 -0.13 18.64
C TYR A 136 10.16 0.68 18.78
N ILE A 137 10.12 1.98 18.50
CA ILE A 137 11.27 2.87 18.66
C ILE A 137 11.32 3.42 20.09
N GLN A 138 12.49 3.31 20.72
CA GLN A 138 12.72 3.80 22.09
C GLN A 138 12.83 5.33 22.11
N GLU A 139 12.64 5.92 23.30
CA GLU A 139 12.89 7.37 23.50
C GLU A 139 14.36 7.72 23.25
N SER A 140 15.26 6.85 23.73
CA SER A 140 16.70 6.99 23.61
C SER A 140 17.39 5.63 23.58
N TYR A 141 18.64 5.59 23.12
CA TYR A 141 19.49 4.42 23.07
C TYR A 141 20.85 4.75 23.70
N THR A 142 21.33 3.88 24.59
CA THR A 142 22.69 3.94 25.13
C THR A 142 23.70 3.50 24.07
N MET A 143 24.98 3.82 24.26
CA MET A 143 26.03 3.27 23.39
C MET A 143 26.00 1.73 23.40
N GLN A 144 25.75 1.10 24.56
CA GLN A 144 25.66 -0.35 24.69
C GLN A 144 24.48 -0.95 23.90
N ASP A 145 23.31 -0.31 23.91
CA ASP A 145 22.15 -0.72 23.08
C ASP A 145 22.52 -0.74 21.59
N LEU A 146 23.36 0.22 21.17
CA LEU A 146 23.85 0.32 19.80
C LEU A 146 25.12 -0.51 19.55
N GLY A 147 25.61 -1.29 20.51
CA GLY A 147 26.84 -2.08 20.37
C GLY A 147 28.11 -1.24 20.21
N LEU A 148 28.15 -0.09 20.86
CA LEU A 148 29.26 0.87 20.90
C LEU A 148 29.80 1.00 22.34
N THR A 149 31.01 1.55 22.46
CA THR A 149 31.64 1.89 23.74
C THR A 149 31.33 3.34 24.13
N GLY A 150 31.22 3.63 25.42
CA GLY A 150 31.01 4.98 25.96
C GLY A 150 29.73 5.08 26.79
N ASP A 151 29.51 6.26 27.39
CA ASP A 151 28.39 6.53 28.29
C ASP A 151 27.37 7.54 27.71
N ASP A 152 27.60 7.97 26.47
CA ASP A 152 26.68 8.86 25.75
C ASP A 152 25.33 8.19 25.46
N ILE A 153 24.29 9.02 25.34
CA ILE A 153 22.92 8.57 25.08
C ILE A 153 22.38 9.28 23.84
N LEU A 154 22.04 8.52 22.80
CA LEU A 154 21.38 9.03 21.61
C LEU A 154 19.87 9.18 21.88
N ARG A 155 19.40 10.42 22.02
CA ARG A 155 17.96 10.71 22.13
C ARG A 155 17.33 10.73 20.74
N VAL A 156 16.37 9.83 20.52
CA VAL A 156 15.74 9.61 19.20
C VAL A 156 14.42 10.37 19.08
N LYS A 157 13.64 10.40 20.16
CA LYS A 157 12.39 11.16 20.21
C LYS A 157 12.64 12.51 20.86
N LYS A 158 12.73 13.54 20.01
CA LYS A 158 12.78 14.94 20.43
C LYS A 158 11.47 15.64 20.07
N GLU A 159 11.40 16.94 20.35
CA GLU A 159 10.19 17.76 20.19
C GLU A 159 9.52 17.63 18.81
N SER A 160 10.31 17.54 17.74
CA SER A 160 9.83 17.40 16.36
C SER A 160 9.43 15.97 15.97
N ALA A 161 9.62 14.98 16.84
CA ALA A 161 9.31 13.58 16.52
C ALA A 161 7.79 13.34 16.51
N GLY A 162 7.28 12.65 15.50
CA GLY A 162 5.85 12.37 15.41
C GLY A 162 5.38 11.83 14.08
N VAL A 163 4.07 11.65 13.96
CA VAL A 163 3.42 11.21 12.72
C VAL A 163 3.00 12.41 11.87
N TYR A 164 3.65 12.55 10.72
CA TYR A 164 3.36 13.59 9.74
C TYR A 164 2.42 13.06 8.65
N LYS A 165 1.44 13.90 8.26
CA LYS A 165 0.55 13.64 7.12
C LYS A 165 1.06 14.42 5.91
N MET A 166 1.47 13.71 4.87
CA MET A 166 2.19 14.29 3.72
C MET A 166 1.37 15.30 2.93
N GLN A 167 0.05 15.14 2.90
CA GLN A 167 -0.88 16.06 2.25
C GLN A 167 -0.72 17.52 2.68
N PHE A 168 -0.33 17.78 3.94
CA PHE A 168 -0.11 19.13 4.43
C PHE A 168 1.23 19.72 3.99
N TYR A 169 2.05 18.97 3.28
CA TYR A 169 3.36 19.42 2.79
C TYR A 169 3.41 19.41 1.26
N ASN A 170 2.30 19.80 0.61
CA ASN A 170 2.15 19.83 -0.87
C ASN A 170 2.45 18.48 -1.55
N VAL A 171 2.21 17.37 -0.86
CA VAL A 171 2.24 16.03 -1.50
C VAL A 171 0.80 15.66 -1.85
N PRO A 172 0.47 15.31 -3.11
CA PRO A 172 -0.88 14.88 -3.51
C PRO A 172 -1.29 13.50 -2.95
N SER A 173 -0.90 13.18 -1.72
CA SER A 173 -1.16 11.90 -1.07
C SER A 173 -1.46 12.00 0.42
N THR A 174 -2.44 11.23 0.90
CA THR A 174 -2.75 11.08 2.33
C THR A 174 -1.78 10.17 3.09
N ARG A 175 -0.56 9.98 2.57
CA ARG A 175 0.48 9.15 3.16
C ARG A 175 0.83 9.68 4.55
N LYS A 176 1.06 8.77 5.50
CA LYS A 176 1.52 9.09 6.86
C LYS A 176 2.85 8.42 7.14
N ARG A 177 3.76 9.14 7.81
CA ARG A 177 5.06 8.61 8.25
C ARG A 177 5.41 9.11 9.63
N TYR A 178 6.11 8.26 10.37
CA TYR A 178 6.74 8.64 11.61
C TYR A 178 8.13 9.19 11.29
N ILE A 179 8.43 10.38 11.79
CA ILE A 179 9.72 11.04 11.64
C ILE A 179 10.28 11.29 13.03
N CYS A 180 11.57 11.02 13.24
CA CYS A 180 12.26 11.29 14.50
C CYS A 180 13.75 11.61 14.27
N GLY A 181 14.43 12.09 15.31
CA GLY A 181 15.82 12.52 15.25
C GLY A 181 16.06 13.93 15.81
N GLU A 182 17.14 14.56 15.35
CA GLU A 182 17.54 15.92 15.70
C GLU A 182 17.30 16.84 14.50
N PHE A 183 16.13 17.49 14.46
CA PHE A 183 15.75 18.42 13.39
C PHE A 183 14.64 19.38 13.87
N PRO A 184 14.55 20.60 13.33
CA PRO A 184 13.42 21.49 13.53
C PRO A 184 12.17 20.98 12.82
N ALA A 185 10.99 21.13 13.44
CA ALA A 185 9.74 20.67 12.87
C ALA A 185 9.39 21.47 11.59
N PRO A 186 8.97 20.80 10.49
CA PRO A 186 8.56 21.50 9.28
C PRO A 186 7.18 22.15 9.45
N CYS A 187 7.09 23.43 9.07
CA CYS A 187 5.84 24.18 9.05
C CYS A 187 4.97 23.80 7.85
N SER A 188 3.65 23.96 8.00
CA SER A 188 2.66 23.84 6.93
C SER A 188 1.62 24.94 7.06
N ASN A 189 1.25 25.55 5.94
CA ASN A 189 0.15 26.51 5.83
C ASN A 189 -1.09 25.92 5.15
N LEU A 190 -1.10 24.61 4.89
CA LEU A 190 -2.22 23.95 4.22
C LEU A 190 -3.29 23.50 5.23
N THR A 191 -4.55 23.63 4.82
CA THR A 191 -5.75 23.14 5.51
C THR A 191 -6.42 22.06 4.66
N GLU A 192 -7.52 21.48 5.11
CA GLU A 192 -8.25 20.47 4.31
C GLU A 192 -8.88 21.06 3.04
N ASP A 193 -9.06 22.38 2.98
CA ASP A 193 -9.74 23.08 1.88
C ASP A 193 -8.82 23.40 0.69
N ASN A 194 -7.50 23.25 0.84
CA ASN A 194 -6.51 23.65 -0.17
C ASN A 194 -5.47 22.54 -0.47
N LEU A 195 -5.86 21.28 -0.31
CA LEU A 195 -5.01 20.14 -0.62
C LEU A 195 -5.01 19.82 -2.12
N THR A 196 -3.84 19.51 -2.67
CA THR A 196 -3.74 18.96 -4.04
C THR A 196 -4.39 17.59 -4.11
N THR A 197 -5.36 17.46 -5.01
CA THR A 197 -6.18 16.27 -5.21
C THR A 197 -5.56 15.33 -6.25
N LEU A 198 -6.10 14.12 -6.35
CA LEU A 198 -5.74 13.21 -7.42
C LEU A 198 -6.22 13.71 -8.80
N GLN A 199 -7.34 14.45 -8.84
CA GLN A 199 -7.84 15.10 -10.05
C GLN A 199 -6.84 16.12 -10.58
N ASP A 200 -6.26 16.97 -9.72
CA ASP A 200 -5.25 17.96 -10.12
C ASP A 200 -4.03 17.31 -10.80
N VAL A 201 -3.61 16.14 -10.30
CA VAL A 201 -2.52 15.35 -10.89
C VAL A 201 -2.90 14.85 -12.28
N THR A 202 -4.10 14.28 -12.45
CA THR A 202 -4.55 13.76 -13.76
C THR A 202 -4.87 14.87 -14.75
N ASP A 203 -5.34 16.03 -14.29
CA ASP A 203 -5.63 17.18 -15.15
C ASP A 203 -4.34 17.81 -15.67
N SER A 204 -3.32 17.92 -14.81
CA SER A 204 -1.97 18.37 -15.17
C SER A 204 -1.35 17.47 -16.24
N LEU A 205 -1.27 16.17 -15.99
CA LEU A 205 -0.63 15.20 -16.89
C LEU A 205 -1.46 14.91 -18.15
N GLY A 206 -2.79 14.97 -18.05
CA GLY A 206 -3.70 14.39 -19.04
C GLY A 206 -3.96 12.91 -18.80
N LEU A 207 -4.90 12.34 -19.57
CA LEU A 207 -5.05 10.89 -19.62
C LEU A 207 -3.82 10.27 -20.31
N PRO A 208 -3.47 8.99 -20.03
CA PRO A 208 -2.23 8.40 -20.53
C PRO A 208 -2.03 8.50 -22.05
N LEU A 209 -3.09 8.44 -22.84
CA LEU A 209 -3.00 8.49 -24.31
C LEU A 209 -3.20 9.89 -24.89
N GLU A 210 -3.31 10.92 -24.04
CA GLU A 210 -3.52 12.32 -24.42
C GLU A 210 -2.24 13.16 -24.17
N LYS A 211 -2.32 14.45 -24.51
CA LYS A 211 -1.33 15.50 -24.20
C LYS A 211 0.12 15.22 -24.60
N LYS A 212 0.36 14.31 -25.53
CA LYS A 212 1.71 14.01 -26.01
C LYS A 212 2.33 15.19 -26.76
N ASP A 213 1.53 15.99 -27.43
CA ASP A 213 2.00 17.13 -28.24
C ASP A 213 1.73 18.49 -27.56
N ASP A 214 1.19 18.48 -26.34
CA ASP A 214 0.90 19.67 -25.54
C ASP A 214 2.02 20.00 -24.54
N LEU A 215 2.01 21.19 -23.95
CA LEU A 215 2.82 21.49 -22.77
C LEU A 215 2.15 20.90 -21.52
N ILE A 216 2.94 20.18 -20.72
CA ILE A 216 2.52 19.63 -19.44
C ILE A 216 3.20 20.43 -18.32
N ARG A 217 2.39 21.14 -17.54
CA ARG A 217 2.82 21.82 -16.33
C ARG A 217 2.97 20.84 -15.18
N ASP A 218 4.08 20.87 -14.46
CA ASP A 218 4.24 20.12 -13.23
C ASP A 218 3.33 20.70 -12.13
N ILE A 219 2.48 19.88 -11.52
CA ILE A 219 1.58 20.33 -10.46
C ILE A 219 2.32 20.56 -9.13
N ASN A 220 3.45 19.87 -8.92
CA ASN A 220 4.26 19.99 -7.71
C ASN A 220 5.30 21.11 -7.87
N TYR A 221 5.78 21.38 -9.08
CA TYR A 221 6.91 22.28 -9.33
C TYR A 221 6.57 23.37 -10.35
N ASN A 222 7.20 24.54 -10.22
CA ASN A 222 6.87 25.68 -11.07
C ASN A 222 7.62 25.65 -12.41
N PHE A 223 7.39 24.60 -13.21
CA PHE A 223 7.89 24.49 -14.58
C PHE A 223 6.96 23.63 -15.46
N GLU A 224 7.19 23.68 -16.76
CA GLU A 224 6.46 22.89 -17.76
C GLU A 224 7.43 22.28 -18.77
N ILE A 225 7.04 21.14 -19.36
CA ILE A 225 7.81 20.50 -20.44
C ILE A 225 6.86 20.02 -21.54
N PRO A 226 7.34 19.91 -22.80
CA PRO A 226 6.58 19.22 -23.85
C PRO A 226 6.19 17.80 -23.42
N GLY A 227 4.93 17.42 -23.66
CA GLY A 227 4.37 16.15 -23.20
C GLY A 227 5.13 14.93 -23.71
N ASN A 228 5.63 15.00 -24.95
CA ASN A 228 6.48 13.95 -25.53
C ASN A 228 7.80 13.72 -24.79
N LEU A 229 8.23 14.64 -23.92
CA LEU A 229 9.37 14.52 -23.03
C LEU A 229 9.00 13.96 -21.65
N VAL A 230 7.70 13.89 -21.31
CA VAL A 230 7.23 13.24 -20.08
C VAL A 230 7.39 11.72 -20.22
N THR A 231 8.29 11.15 -19.43
CA THR A 231 8.59 9.72 -19.48
C THR A 231 7.59 8.90 -18.67
N ASP A 232 7.38 7.65 -19.09
CA ASP A 232 6.57 6.65 -18.42
C ASP A 232 5.11 7.07 -18.12
N HIS A 233 4.51 7.87 -19.00
CA HIS A 233 3.12 8.31 -18.94
C HIS A 233 2.28 7.79 -20.11
N HIS A 234 2.85 7.70 -21.32
CA HIS A 234 2.08 7.49 -22.54
C HIS A 234 1.81 6.02 -22.87
N TYR A 235 1.16 5.30 -21.95
CA TYR A 235 0.72 3.92 -22.16
C TYR A 235 -0.51 3.58 -21.31
N LEU A 236 -1.32 2.62 -21.78
CA LEU A 236 -2.49 2.14 -21.05
C LEU A 236 -2.28 0.70 -20.59
N LYS A 237 -2.45 0.46 -19.29
CA LYS A 237 -2.42 -0.89 -18.71
C LYS A 237 -3.76 -1.20 -18.05
N GLU A 238 -4.65 -1.80 -18.81
CA GLU A 238 -5.97 -2.22 -18.35
C GLU A 238 -5.91 -3.38 -17.35
N ILE A 239 -6.84 -3.40 -16.40
CA ILE A 239 -6.98 -4.44 -15.39
C ILE A 239 -8.12 -5.36 -15.85
N ALA A 240 -7.87 -6.67 -15.87
CA ALA A 240 -8.88 -7.66 -16.22
C ALA A 240 -10.03 -7.73 -15.20
N ASP A 241 -11.23 -8.05 -15.65
CA ASP A 241 -12.45 -8.07 -14.83
C ASP A 241 -12.34 -8.86 -13.54
N PHE A 242 -11.84 -10.10 -13.64
CA PHE A 242 -11.67 -10.97 -12.48
C PHE A 242 -10.68 -10.40 -11.44
N GLU A 243 -9.77 -9.50 -11.83
CA GLU A 243 -8.86 -8.81 -10.92
C GLU A 243 -9.56 -7.62 -10.26
N TRP A 244 -10.10 -6.67 -11.04
CA TRP A 244 -10.67 -5.45 -10.45
C TRP A 244 -11.95 -5.74 -9.67
N GLU A 245 -12.77 -6.72 -10.05
CA GLU A 245 -13.94 -7.14 -9.27
C GLU A 245 -13.52 -7.70 -7.90
N LYS A 246 -12.39 -8.40 -7.86
CA LYS A 246 -11.81 -8.91 -6.61
C LYS A 246 -11.26 -7.77 -5.76
N ALA A 247 -10.63 -6.75 -6.36
CA ALA A 247 -10.20 -5.55 -5.65
C ALA A 247 -11.39 -4.75 -5.09
N LYS A 248 -12.44 -4.50 -5.91
CA LYS A 248 -13.69 -3.83 -5.52
C LYS A 248 -14.32 -4.49 -4.30
N ARG A 249 -14.48 -5.81 -4.34
CA ARG A 249 -14.98 -6.59 -3.19
C ARG A 249 -14.10 -6.44 -1.95
N GLN A 250 -12.77 -6.50 -2.10
CA GLN A 250 -11.86 -6.32 -0.97
C GLN A 250 -11.90 -4.91 -0.37
N LYS A 251 -12.13 -3.88 -1.20
CA LYS A 251 -12.23 -2.47 -0.80
C LYS A 251 -13.57 -2.14 -0.13
N GLN A 252 -14.68 -2.61 -0.70
CA GLN A 252 -16.04 -2.19 -0.31
C GLN A 252 -16.75 -3.18 0.62
N ASP A 253 -16.49 -4.48 0.45
CA ASP A 253 -17.26 -5.56 1.10
C ASP A 253 -16.49 -6.25 2.23
N LYS A 254 -15.22 -6.62 1.99
CA LYS A 254 -14.33 -7.27 2.96
C LYS A 254 -13.44 -6.31 3.74
N GLY A 255 -14.03 -5.23 4.29
CA GLY A 255 -13.31 -4.23 5.06
C GLY A 255 -12.72 -4.73 6.38
N TYR A 256 -11.65 -5.53 6.35
CA TYR A 256 -10.84 -5.92 7.52
C TYR A 256 -10.20 -4.71 8.21
N MET A 257 -10.25 -3.52 7.59
CA MET A 257 -9.81 -2.22 8.13
C MET A 257 -10.69 -1.07 7.61
N GLY A 258 -12.01 -1.31 7.53
CA GLY A 258 -12.98 -0.35 6.98
C GLY A 258 -13.09 -0.37 5.45
N ARG A 259 -14.09 0.36 4.93
CA ARG A 259 -14.32 0.55 3.49
C ARG A 259 -13.24 1.44 2.87
N MET A 260 -12.95 1.23 1.60
CA MET A 260 -12.04 2.04 0.79
C MET A 260 -12.72 2.36 -0.55
N SER A 261 -12.41 3.52 -1.12
CA SER A 261 -12.91 3.91 -2.44
C SER A 261 -12.50 2.91 -3.52
N PHE A 262 -13.43 2.63 -4.42
CA PHE A 262 -13.21 1.94 -5.69
C PHE A 262 -14.07 2.59 -6.78
N PRO A 263 -13.48 3.09 -7.90
CA PRO A 263 -12.04 3.34 -8.08
C PRO A 263 -11.51 4.37 -7.05
N GLU A 264 -10.27 4.83 -7.20
CA GLU A 264 -9.77 5.91 -6.33
C GLU A 264 -10.67 7.16 -6.40
N ASN A 265 -10.75 7.91 -5.29
CA ASN A 265 -11.52 9.16 -5.24
C ASN A 265 -10.66 10.29 -5.82
N MET A 266 -11.12 10.88 -6.92
CA MET A 266 -10.39 11.93 -7.64
C MET A 266 -10.39 13.28 -6.89
N GLU A 267 -11.46 13.59 -6.16
CA GLU A 267 -11.66 14.86 -5.43
C GLU A 267 -10.85 14.94 -4.13
N LYS A 268 -10.05 13.92 -3.82
CA LYS A 268 -9.23 13.86 -2.61
C LYS A 268 -7.78 13.58 -2.97
N PRO A 269 -6.81 13.95 -2.11
CA PRO A 269 -5.45 13.48 -2.26
C PRO A 269 -5.41 11.95 -2.34
N ALA A 270 -4.51 11.41 -3.14
CA ALA A 270 -4.40 9.99 -3.36
C ALA A 270 -4.05 9.25 -2.06
N ARG A 271 -4.61 8.08 -1.81
CA ARG A 271 -4.14 7.27 -0.68
C ARG A 271 -2.67 6.83 -0.87
N THR A 272 -2.05 6.31 0.19
CA THR A 272 -0.67 5.82 0.15
C THR A 272 -0.43 4.86 -1.02
N ILE A 273 0.51 5.21 -1.89
CA ILE A 273 1.01 4.33 -2.95
C ILE A 273 1.83 3.19 -2.32
N MET A 274 1.50 1.95 -2.67
CA MET A 274 2.25 0.76 -2.24
C MET A 274 3.46 0.54 -3.15
N ALA A 275 4.46 -0.18 -2.67
CA ALA A 275 5.60 -0.61 -3.50
C ALA A 275 5.28 -1.83 -4.39
N THR A 276 4.08 -2.40 -4.25
CA THR A 276 3.61 -3.54 -5.04
C THR A 276 2.46 -3.12 -5.92
N MET A 277 2.58 -3.43 -7.21
CA MET A 277 1.54 -3.20 -8.20
C MET A 277 0.63 -4.44 -8.26
N SER A 278 -0.59 -4.33 -7.74
CA SER A 278 -1.60 -5.40 -7.77
C SER A 278 -2.91 -4.88 -8.33
N GLY A 279 -3.62 -5.67 -9.12
CA GLY A 279 -4.96 -5.33 -9.64
C GLY A 279 -6.10 -5.97 -8.85
N SER A 280 -5.78 -6.80 -7.84
CA SER A 280 -6.76 -7.65 -7.15
C SER A 280 -6.67 -7.63 -5.62
N SER A 281 -5.83 -6.77 -5.04
CA SER A 281 -5.74 -6.58 -3.59
C SER A 281 -6.65 -5.45 -3.11
N ARG A 282 -6.86 -5.35 -1.80
CA ARG A 282 -7.59 -4.23 -1.20
C ARG A 282 -6.86 -2.91 -1.44
N GLU A 283 -5.53 -2.95 -1.40
CA GLU A 283 -4.63 -1.81 -1.53
C GLU A 283 -4.31 -1.45 -2.99
N SER A 284 -4.90 -2.15 -3.97
CA SER A 284 -4.74 -1.90 -5.41
C SER A 284 -5.14 -0.47 -5.79
N PHE A 285 -4.20 0.31 -6.33
CA PHE A 285 -4.44 1.67 -6.82
C PHE A 285 -5.01 1.59 -8.24
N ILE A 286 -6.27 1.98 -8.40
CA ILE A 286 -7.07 1.69 -9.59
C ILE A 286 -7.77 2.97 -10.05
N LEU A 287 -7.48 3.37 -11.28
CA LEU A 287 -8.08 4.54 -11.91
C LEU A 287 -9.13 4.08 -12.95
N PRO A 288 -10.20 4.87 -13.16
CA PRO A 288 -11.16 4.59 -14.21
C PRO A 288 -10.53 4.83 -15.60
N ILE A 289 -11.03 4.10 -16.60
CA ILE A 289 -10.89 4.44 -18.01
C ILE A 289 -12.23 5.03 -18.48
N GLU A 290 -13.26 4.19 -18.43
CA GLU A 290 -14.65 4.50 -18.77
C GLU A 290 -15.57 3.57 -17.94
N SER A 291 -16.88 3.59 -18.19
CA SER A 291 -17.84 2.78 -17.44
C SER A 291 -17.45 1.29 -17.38
N ASN A 292 -17.21 0.78 -16.16
CA ASN A 292 -16.79 -0.60 -15.86
C ASN A 292 -15.44 -1.05 -16.45
N ARG A 293 -14.58 -0.13 -16.89
CA ARG A 293 -13.21 -0.42 -17.31
C ARG A 293 -12.21 0.35 -16.46
N TYR A 294 -11.16 -0.32 -16.05
CA TYR A 294 -10.23 0.18 -15.05
C TYR A 294 -8.78 -0.10 -15.45
N ARG A 295 -7.87 0.78 -15.03
CA ARG A 295 -6.43 0.67 -15.32
C ARG A 295 -5.59 0.79 -14.08
N TYR A 296 -4.36 0.29 -14.20
CA TYR A 296 -3.28 0.74 -13.33
C TYR A 296 -2.96 2.22 -13.64
N PRO A 297 -2.51 2.99 -12.63
CA PRO A 297 -1.86 4.25 -12.93
C PRO A 297 -0.56 3.99 -13.70
N THR A 298 -0.17 4.95 -14.52
CA THR A 298 1.15 5.02 -15.14
C THR A 298 2.20 5.28 -14.06
N ILE A 299 3.48 5.00 -14.36
CA ILE A 299 4.58 5.31 -13.43
C ILE A 299 4.64 6.81 -13.19
N ARG A 300 4.40 7.64 -14.22
CA ARG A 300 4.37 9.08 -14.06
C ARG A 300 3.27 9.55 -13.11
N GLU A 301 2.05 9.04 -13.23
CA GLU A 301 0.96 9.41 -12.31
C GLU A 301 1.31 9.09 -10.85
N VAL A 302 1.85 7.90 -10.57
CA VAL A 302 2.26 7.57 -9.19
C VAL A 302 3.47 8.38 -8.73
N ALA A 303 4.40 8.73 -9.63
CA ALA A 303 5.55 9.57 -9.31
C ALA A 303 5.11 10.99 -8.95
N THR A 304 4.20 11.58 -9.74
CA THR A 304 3.63 12.90 -9.49
C THR A 304 2.80 12.93 -8.20
N VAL A 305 2.02 11.87 -7.90
CA VAL A 305 1.34 11.70 -6.60
C VAL A 305 2.34 11.63 -5.43
N MET A 306 3.51 11.01 -5.65
CA MET A 306 4.61 10.97 -4.70
C MET A 306 5.45 12.25 -4.72
N SER A 307 5.01 13.31 -5.40
CA SER A 307 5.66 14.61 -5.54
C SER A 307 7.04 14.60 -6.20
N PHE A 308 7.35 13.60 -7.01
CA PHE A 308 8.52 13.67 -7.88
C PHE A 308 8.30 14.67 -9.02
N PRO A 309 9.34 15.43 -9.41
CA PRO A 309 9.32 16.23 -10.62
C PRO A 309 8.93 15.41 -11.86
N ILE A 310 8.18 15.99 -12.80
CA ILE A 310 7.74 15.32 -14.03
C ILE A 310 8.88 14.92 -14.97
N ASP A 311 10.07 15.51 -14.80
CA ASP A 311 11.29 15.17 -15.52
C ASP A 311 12.17 14.13 -14.80
N TYR A 312 11.81 13.70 -13.58
CA TYR A 312 12.53 12.68 -12.82
C TYR A 312 12.40 11.29 -13.48
N ARG A 313 13.50 10.62 -13.82
CA ARG A 313 13.48 9.32 -14.52
C ARG A 313 13.67 8.13 -13.57
N PHE A 314 12.87 7.08 -13.72
CA PHE A 314 13.01 5.84 -12.93
C PHE A 314 13.67 4.73 -13.76
N TYR A 315 14.85 4.27 -13.35
CA TYR A 315 15.64 3.28 -14.07
C TYR A 315 15.32 1.87 -13.56
N GLY A 316 14.49 1.17 -14.32
CA GLY A 316 14.13 -0.22 -14.04
C GLY A 316 13.63 -0.92 -15.29
N ASP A 317 13.87 -2.23 -15.36
CA ASP A 317 13.64 -3.02 -16.58
C ASP A 317 12.17 -3.40 -16.81
N SER A 318 11.30 -3.07 -15.85
CA SER A 318 9.86 -3.30 -15.94
C SER A 318 9.08 -2.23 -15.20
N ASP A 319 7.81 -2.11 -15.54
CA ASP A 319 6.83 -1.30 -14.83
C ASP A 319 6.73 -1.71 -13.34
N SER A 320 6.79 -2.99 -13.01
CA SER A 320 6.83 -3.44 -11.61
C SER A 320 8.05 -2.93 -10.84
N VAL A 321 9.23 -2.91 -11.45
CA VAL A 321 10.46 -2.37 -10.84
C VAL A 321 10.34 -0.86 -10.65
N LYS A 322 9.93 -0.12 -11.69
CA LYS A 322 9.71 1.33 -11.62
C LYS A 322 8.65 1.73 -10.60
N TYR A 323 7.54 1.00 -10.53
CA TYR A 323 6.49 1.22 -9.54
C TYR A 323 7.00 1.02 -8.10
N LYS A 324 7.87 0.01 -7.90
CA LYS A 324 8.52 -0.23 -6.60
C LYS A 324 9.48 0.89 -6.20
N LEU A 325 10.25 1.43 -7.15
CA LEU A 325 11.13 2.60 -6.93
C LEU A 325 10.33 3.78 -6.39
N VAL A 326 9.21 4.11 -7.05
CA VAL A 326 8.32 5.22 -6.64
C VAL A 326 7.66 4.94 -5.29
N GLY A 327 7.04 3.76 -5.11
CA GLY A 327 6.24 3.46 -3.92
C GLY A 327 7.05 3.38 -2.61
N ASN A 328 8.33 3.03 -2.70
CA ASN A 328 9.25 2.97 -1.56
C ASN A 328 9.77 4.35 -1.13
N ALA A 329 9.83 5.32 -2.04
CA ALA A 329 10.47 6.61 -1.77
C ALA A 329 9.79 7.43 -0.66
N VAL A 330 10.58 8.31 -0.04
CA VAL A 330 10.09 9.49 0.68
C VAL A 330 9.65 10.53 -0.35
N PRO A 331 8.44 11.12 -0.25
CA PRO A 331 8.01 12.16 -1.19
C PRO A 331 8.95 13.39 -1.18
N PRO A 332 9.49 13.83 -2.33
CA PRO A 332 10.42 14.95 -2.38
C PRO A 332 9.90 16.25 -1.76
N LYS A 333 8.62 16.61 -1.92
CA LYS A 333 8.05 17.83 -1.29
C LYS A 333 8.04 17.78 0.24
N PHE A 334 7.80 16.60 0.82
CA PHE A 334 7.91 16.45 2.27
C PHE A 334 9.37 16.53 2.74
N SER A 335 10.27 15.87 2.01
CA SER A 335 11.70 15.99 2.28
C SER A 335 12.18 17.44 2.16
N TYR A 336 11.69 18.18 1.18
CA TYR A 336 12.00 19.60 0.99
C TYR A 336 11.53 20.42 2.18
N ALA A 337 10.33 20.17 2.71
CA ALA A 337 9.83 20.85 3.91
C ALA A 337 10.72 20.62 5.13
N LEU A 338 11.22 19.39 5.34
CA LEU A 338 12.20 19.09 6.39
C LEU A 338 13.51 19.87 6.19
N ALA A 339 14.02 19.90 4.96
CA ALA A 339 15.25 20.62 4.63
C ALA A 339 15.08 22.15 4.79
N CYS A 340 13.92 22.70 4.41
CA CYS A 340 13.57 24.10 4.64
C CYS A 340 13.53 24.46 6.12
N ALA A 341 12.99 23.59 6.98
CA ALA A 341 13.02 23.83 8.43
C ALA A 341 14.47 23.97 8.94
N ILE A 342 15.38 23.10 8.48
CA ILE A 342 16.82 23.17 8.80
C ILE A 342 17.47 24.44 8.23
N ASN A 343 17.02 24.93 7.07
CA ASN A 343 17.54 26.17 6.48
C ASN A 343 17.01 27.44 7.14
N SER A 344 15.76 27.46 7.58
CA SER A 344 15.16 28.60 8.29
C SER A 344 15.88 28.86 9.61
N ASP A 345 16.31 27.80 10.31
CA ASP A 345 17.22 27.89 11.47
C ASP A 345 18.55 28.61 11.14
N LYS A 346 18.91 28.77 9.86
CA LYS A 346 20.11 29.48 9.41
C LYS A 346 19.88 30.85 8.77
N ASN A 347 18.64 31.27 8.51
CA ASN A 347 18.32 32.43 7.67
C ASN A 347 18.94 32.37 6.24
N LEU A 348 18.77 31.27 5.51
CA LEU A 348 19.19 31.18 4.09
C LEU A 348 18.02 31.50 3.13
N ASN A 349 18.23 32.46 2.22
CA ASN A 349 17.33 32.68 1.06
C ASN A 349 17.67 31.64 -0.02
N ASN A 350 16.74 30.75 -0.38
CA ASN A 350 16.89 29.89 -1.55
C ASN A 350 15.57 29.85 -2.34
N ASP A 351 15.65 30.25 -3.60
CA ASP A 351 14.64 29.93 -4.61
C ASP A 351 14.72 28.44 -4.94
N LEU A 352 13.57 27.82 -5.16
CA LEU A 352 13.48 26.46 -5.70
C LEU A 352 14.27 26.39 -7.01
N SER A 353 15.16 25.39 -7.15
CA SER A 353 15.70 25.07 -8.48
C SER A 353 14.55 24.70 -9.41
N THR A 354 14.29 25.58 -10.38
CA THR A 354 13.31 25.37 -11.46
C THR A 354 13.94 24.75 -12.70
N LYS A 355 15.21 24.36 -12.62
CA LYS A 355 15.95 23.83 -13.77
C LYS A 355 15.54 22.39 -14.04
N ARG A 356 15.01 22.20 -15.25
CA ARG A 356 14.77 20.88 -15.83
C ARG A 356 16.04 20.03 -15.78
N LYS A 357 15.91 18.76 -15.41
CA LYS A 357 16.98 17.76 -15.48
C LYS A 357 17.25 17.39 -16.94
N GLU A 358 18.54 17.35 -17.28
CA GLU A 358 19.04 16.89 -18.58
C GLU A 358 19.64 15.49 -18.46
N PHE A 359 19.50 14.70 -19.53
CA PHE A 359 19.94 13.32 -19.55
C PHE A 359 20.57 12.99 -20.89
N ASP A 360 21.60 12.14 -20.88
CA ASP A 360 22.21 11.62 -22.09
C ASP A 360 21.20 10.79 -22.90
N LYS A 361 21.27 10.87 -24.23
CA LYS A 361 20.37 10.11 -25.10
C LYS A 361 20.58 8.60 -25.01
N GLU A 362 21.79 8.17 -24.65
CA GLU A 362 22.22 6.76 -24.60
C GLU A 362 22.49 6.28 -23.16
N ASP A 363 21.71 6.76 -22.18
CA ASP A 363 21.86 6.43 -20.76
C ASP A 363 21.27 5.06 -20.35
N GLY A 364 20.73 4.30 -21.32
CA GLY A 364 20.08 3.01 -21.10
C GLY A 364 18.72 3.12 -20.37
N PHE A 365 18.06 4.28 -20.42
CA PHE A 365 16.72 4.46 -19.88
C PHE A 365 15.66 3.76 -20.74
N ILE A 366 14.91 2.84 -20.14
CA ILE A 366 13.78 2.17 -20.79
C ILE A 366 12.52 3.01 -20.58
N ASN A 367 12.11 3.81 -21.55
CA ASN A 367 10.84 4.55 -21.47
C ASN A 367 9.66 3.62 -21.75
N LEU A 368 8.65 3.62 -20.88
CA LEU A 368 7.44 2.80 -21.07
C LEU A 368 6.40 3.44 -22.00
N ASN A 369 6.61 4.67 -22.47
CA ASN A 369 5.74 5.32 -23.45
C ASN A 369 5.59 4.44 -24.71
N GLY A 370 4.35 4.25 -25.18
CA GLY A 370 4.01 3.39 -26.32
C GLY A 370 3.97 1.89 -26.01
N LYS A 371 4.27 1.46 -24.78
CA LYS A 371 4.24 0.05 -24.43
C LYS A 371 2.80 -0.49 -24.43
N GLU A 372 2.58 -1.55 -25.18
CA GLU A 372 1.32 -2.28 -25.19
C GLU A 372 1.30 -3.37 -24.11
N TYR A 373 0.15 -3.54 -23.47
CA TYR A 373 -0.07 -4.55 -22.45
C TYR A 373 -1.24 -5.44 -22.82
N GLU A 374 -1.00 -6.75 -22.84
CA GLU A 374 -2.08 -7.72 -22.97
C GLU A 374 -2.92 -7.80 -21.69
N LEU A 375 -4.24 -7.87 -21.86
CA LEU A 375 -5.14 -8.13 -20.76
C LEU A 375 -4.88 -9.53 -20.19
N LYS A 376 -4.71 -9.61 -18.87
CA LYS A 376 -4.49 -10.91 -18.23
C LYS A 376 -5.69 -11.83 -18.45
N LYS A 377 -5.40 -13.10 -18.72
CA LYS A 377 -6.41 -14.16 -18.85
C LYS A 377 -6.61 -14.85 -17.50
N GLU A 378 -7.86 -15.01 -17.08
CA GLU A 378 -8.17 -15.78 -15.87
C GLU A 378 -7.73 -17.23 -16.05
N LYS A 379 -7.08 -17.81 -15.03
CA LYS A 379 -6.65 -19.20 -15.01
C LYS A 379 -7.47 -19.99 -13.99
N GLU A 380 -7.57 -21.30 -14.23
CA GLU A 380 -8.18 -22.19 -13.27
C GLU A 380 -7.42 -22.19 -11.94
N LYS A 381 -8.16 -22.31 -10.85
CA LYS A 381 -7.59 -22.40 -9.50
C LYS A 381 -7.14 -23.83 -9.23
N ASN A 382 -6.12 -23.96 -8.39
CA ASN A 382 -5.61 -25.28 -7.99
C ASN A 382 -6.68 -26.10 -7.25
N ARG A 383 -6.50 -27.44 -7.20
CA ARG A 383 -7.45 -28.36 -6.57
C ARG A 383 -7.76 -27.99 -5.11
N LYS A 384 -6.74 -27.53 -4.37
CA LYS A 384 -6.80 -27.16 -2.95
C LYS A 384 -7.08 -25.67 -2.71
N ALA A 385 -7.68 -24.98 -3.68
CA ALA A 385 -7.92 -23.55 -3.59
C ALA A 385 -8.85 -23.27 -2.41
N LYS A 386 -8.38 -22.45 -1.47
CA LYS A 386 -9.16 -22.08 -0.29
C LYS A 386 -10.20 -21.02 -0.63
N PHE A 387 -11.43 -21.26 -0.22
CA PHE A 387 -12.53 -20.33 -0.27
C PHE A 387 -12.86 -19.88 1.14
N LYS A 388 -13.10 -18.57 1.30
CA LYS A 388 -13.66 -17.97 2.50
C LYS A 388 -14.30 -16.66 2.08
N TYR A 389 -15.62 -16.54 2.11
CA TYR A 389 -16.33 -15.33 1.71
C TYR A 389 -17.70 -15.25 2.40
N HIS A 390 -18.13 -14.03 2.75
CA HIS A 390 -19.47 -13.81 3.29
C HIS A 390 -20.48 -13.50 2.19
N ILE A 391 -21.76 -13.56 2.52
CA ILE A 391 -22.82 -13.14 1.59
C ILE A 391 -22.53 -11.69 1.12
N PRO A 392 -22.39 -11.44 -0.19
CA PRO A 392 -21.91 -10.16 -0.70
C PRO A 392 -22.69 -8.97 -0.13
N TYR A 393 -21.96 -7.98 0.38
CA TYR A 393 -22.48 -6.72 0.92
C TYR A 393 -23.51 -6.88 2.05
N LEU A 394 -23.54 -8.04 2.71
CA LEU A 394 -24.44 -8.33 3.82
C LEU A 394 -23.66 -8.43 5.14
N LYS A 395 -23.43 -7.27 5.76
CA LYS A 395 -22.90 -7.15 7.12
C LYS A 395 -23.80 -6.22 7.92
N ILE A 396 -24.42 -6.74 8.98
CA ILE A 396 -25.42 -6.02 9.79
C ILE A 396 -25.02 -6.14 11.25
N ASN A 397 -24.97 -5.03 12.00
CA ASN A 397 -24.57 -5.02 13.42
C ASN A 397 -23.25 -5.79 13.68
N THR A 398 -22.30 -5.66 12.75
CA THR A 398 -21.01 -6.38 12.68
C THR A 398 -21.08 -7.89 12.39
N PHE A 399 -22.27 -8.48 12.35
CA PHE A 399 -22.51 -9.86 11.98
C PHE A 399 -22.45 -10.09 10.46
N ARG A 400 -22.01 -11.28 10.06
CA ARG A 400 -22.05 -11.77 8.69
C ARG A 400 -22.04 -13.29 8.65
N THR A 401 -22.66 -13.86 7.62
CA THR A 401 -22.64 -15.30 7.33
C THR A 401 -21.53 -15.59 6.31
N GLU A 402 -20.60 -16.47 6.65
CA GLU A 402 -19.46 -16.87 5.83
C GLU A 402 -19.57 -18.33 5.34
N LEU A 403 -19.28 -18.55 4.06
CA LEU A 403 -18.98 -19.86 3.48
C LEU A 403 -17.47 -20.01 3.37
N LEU A 404 -16.96 -21.18 3.75
CA LEU A 404 -15.55 -21.50 3.61
C LEU A 404 -15.34 -22.98 3.30
N ASN A 405 -14.17 -23.30 2.77
CA ASN A 405 -13.74 -24.68 2.61
C ASN A 405 -12.48 -24.98 3.45
N SER A 406 -12.27 -26.26 3.67
CA SER A 406 -11.06 -26.84 4.25
C SER A 406 -10.75 -28.16 3.56
N PHE A 407 -9.55 -28.69 3.77
CA PHE A 407 -9.12 -29.95 3.18
C PHE A 407 -8.65 -30.89 4.28
N ASN A 408 -9.16 -32.12 4.29
CA ASN A 408 -8.71 -33.21 5.14
C ASN A 408 -8.44 -34.42 4.25
N ASN A 409 -7.20 -34.95 4.27
CA ASN A 409 -6.77 -36.04 3.39
C ASN A 409 -7.20 -35.85 1.93
N ASP A 410 -7.00 -34.65 1.39
CA ASP A 410 -7.33 -34.23 0.02
C ASP A 410 -8.81 -34.24 -0.37
N LYS A 411 -9.69 -34.54 0.58
CA LYS A 411 -11.14 -34.34 0.48
C LYS A 411 -11.50 -32.94 0.96
N VAL A 412 -12.34 -32.26 0.17
CA VAL A 412 -12.81 -30.92 0.51
C VAL A 412 -13.97 -31.03 1.49
N LYS A 413 -13.99 -30.14 2.48
CA LYS A 413 -15.14 -29.93 3.35
C LYS A 413 -15.59 -28.50 3.25
N TRP A 414 -16.89 -28.29 3.11
CA TRP A 414 -17.51 -26.96 3.17
C TRP A 414 -18.16 -26.75 4.53
N SER A 415 -18.13 -25.53 5.02
CA SER A 415 -18.75 -25.17 6.29
C SER A 415 -19.26 -23.74 6.25
N VAL A 416 -20.27 -23.49 7.08
CA VAL A 416 -20.90 -22.18 7.25
C VAL A 416 -20.65 -21.68 8.66
N GLU A 417 -20.35 -20.38 8.78
CA GLU A 417 -20.03 -19.74 10.05
C GLU A 417 -20.73 -18.39 10.16
N ILE A 418 -21.25 -18.05 11.35
CA ILE A 418 -21.59 -16.65 11.67
C ILE A 418 -20.37 -16.01 12.31
N HIS A 419 -19.98 -14.86 11.81
CA HIS A 419 -18.89 -14.06 12.39
C HIS A 419 -19.43 -12.75 12.92
N ARG A 420 -19.02 -12.35 14.13
CA ARG A 420 -19.20 -11.00 14.69
C ARG A 420 -17.84 -10.31 14.77
N SER A 421 -17.79 -9.02 14.43
CA SER A 421 -16.55 -8.24 14.37
C SER A 421 -15.56 -8.72 13.29
N GLN A 422 -14.38 -8.11 13.18
CA GLN A 422 -13.32 -8.48 12.23
C GLN A 422 -12.01 -8.67 13.00
N GLY A 423 -10.95 -9.16 12.36
CA GLY A 423 -9.66 -9.32 13.04
C GLY A 423 -9.40 -10.70 13.62
N LYS A 424 -8.27 -10.83 14.32
CA LYS A 424 -7.91 -12.03 15.10
C LYS A 424 -8.89 -12.29 16.26
N ASN A 425 -9.61 -11.27 16.71
CA ASN A 425 -10.55 -11.32 17.83
C ASN A 425 -12.01 -11.43 17.37
N ALA A 426 -12.27 -11.80 16.11
CA ALA A 426 -13.63 -11.99 15.64
C ALA A 426 -14.27 -13.21 16.33
N GLU A 427 -15.49 -13.05 16.83
CA GLU A 427 -16.27 -14.16 17.40
C GLU A 427 -16.82 -15.00 16.25
N VAL A 428 -16.68 -16.33 16.34
CA VAL A 428 -17.09 -17.28 15.30
C VAL A 428 -18.03 -18.32 15.89
N TYR A 429 -19.22 -18.43 15.32
CA TYR A 429 -20.26 -19.37 15.75
C TYR A 429 -20.52 -20.39 14.64
N LYS A 430 -20.61 -21.68 15.00
CA LYS A 430 -20.76 -22.81 14.08
C LYS A 430 -21.77 -23.82 14.63
N GLY A 431 -22.38 -24.61 13.74
CA GLY A 431 -23.28 -25.69 14.14
C GLY A 431 -24.54 -25.19 14.88
N LEU A 432 -24.96 -23.95 14.59
CA LEU A 432 -26.13 -23.36 15.21
C LEU A 432 -27.41 -23.99 14.65
N LYS A 433 -28.36 -24.30 15.52
CA LYS A 433 -29.71 -24.70 15.12
C LYS A 433 -30.60 -23.47 15.08
N ILE A 434 -30.89 -22.98 13.88
CA ILE A 434 -31.73 -21.80 13.67
C ILE A 434 -33.18 -22.20 13.44
N ASN A 435 -34.09 -21.63 14.22
CA ASN A 435 -35.54 -21.72 14.00
C ASN A 435 -36.04 -20.43 13.33
N LEU A 436 -36.75 -20.55 12.21
CA LEU A 436 -37.31 -19.43 11.45
C LEU A 436 -38.80 -19.19 11.81
N SER A 437 -39.18 -19.40 13.08
CA SER A 437 -40.57 -19.24 13.54
C SER A 437 -41.16 -17.84 13.38
N PHE A 438 -40.31 -16.83 13.18
CA PHE A 438 -40.69 -15.46 12.85
C PHE A 438 -41.07 -15.26 11.37
N MET A 439 -40.93 -16.30 10.53
CA MET A 439 -41.30 -16.26 9.11
C MET A 439 -42.64 -16.95 8.86
N THR A 440 -43.36 -16.49 7.83
CA THR A 440 -44.62 -17.11 7.43
C THR A 440 -44.38 -18.45 6.73
N SER A 441 -45.39 -19.33 6.76
CA SER A 441 -45.33 -20.62 6.06
C SER A 441 -45.08 -20.48 4.54
N LYS A 442 -45.55 -19.38 3.93
CA LYS A 442 -45.32 -19.08 2.50
C LYS A 442 -43.84 -18.81 2.22
N GLU A 443 -43.18 -18.06 3.09
CA GLU A 443 -41.76 -17.71 2.97
C GLU A 443 -40.85 -18.89 3.25
N ILE A 444 -41.20 -19.71 4.26
CA ILE A 444 -40.50 -20.98 4.53
C ILE A 444 -40.56 -21.88 3.30
N LYS A 445 -41.73 -22.02 2.66
CA LYS A 445 -41.89 -22.79 1.42
C LYS A 445 -41.03 -22.25 0.28
N LEU A 446 -40.90 -20.92 0.16
CA LEU A 446 -40.02 -20.30 -0.83
C LEU A 446 -38.55 -20.64 -0.57
N ILE A 447 -38.11 -20.57 0.70
CA ILE A 447 -36.76 -20.98 1.12
C ILE A 447 -36.53 -22.46 0.79
N ASP A 448 -37.47 -23.34 1.10
CA ASP A 448 -37.35 -24.78 0.83
C ASP A 448 -37.20 -25.08 -0.66
N ASN A 449 -38.01 -24.44 -1.51
CA ASN A 449 -37.91 -24.56 -2.96
C ASN A 449 -36.52 -24.11 -3.46
N PHE A 450 -36.03 -22.97 -2.97
CA PHE A 450 -34.71 -22.44 -3.34
C PHE A 450 -33.58 -23.39 -2.89
N LYS A 451 -33.62 -23.88 -1.64
CA LYS A 451 -32.62 -24.82 -1.11
C LYS A 451 -32.58 -26.10 -1.95
N ASN A 452 -33.74 -26.70 -2.22
CA ASN A 452 -33.85 -27.93 -2.99
C ASN A 452 -33.31 -27.77 -4.41
N TYR A 453 -33.61 -26.63 -5.05
CA TYR A 453 -33.03 -26.28 -6.34
C TYR A 453 -31.49 -26.19 -6.26
N MET A 454 -30.94 -25.43 -5.31
CA MET A 454 -29.48 -25.26 -5.18
C MET A 454 -28.75 -26.56 -4.82
N ILE A 455 -29.33 -27.40 -3.96
CA ILE A 455 -28.77 -28.73 -3.63
C ILE A 455 -28.68 -29.59 -4.89
N LYS A 456 -29.73 -29.58 -5.72
CA LYS A 456 -29.75 -30.32 -6.99
C LYS A 456 -28.71 -29.80 -7.98
N GLU A 457 -28.56 -28.48 -8.12
CA GLU A 457 -27.59 -27.88 -9.05
C GLU A 457 -26.13 -28.07 -8.61
N ILE A 458 -25.86 -28.10 -7.29
CA ILE A 458 -24.51 -28.23 -6.74
C ILE A 458 -24.11 -29.70 -6.58
N GLU A 459 -25.04 -30.58 -6.20
CA GLU A 459 -24.88 -32.03 -6.01
C GLU A 459 -23.97 -32.48 -4.85
N SER A 460 -22.72 -32.01 -4.81
CA SER A 460 -21.68 -32.49 -3.87
C SER A 460 -20.62 -31.44 -3.51
N TYR A 461 -19.86 -31.73 -2.45
CA TYR A 461 -18.71 -30.92 -2.03
C TYR A 461 -17.62 -30.84 -3.10
N GLU A 462 -17.32 -31.96 -3.75
CA GLU A 462 -16.37 -32.06 -4.86
C GLU A 462 -16.83 -31.23 -6.05
N LYS A 463 -18.12 -31.28 -6.39
CA LYS A 463 -18.67 -30.52 -7.53
C LYS A 463 -18.63 -29.03 -7.26
N LEU A 464 -19.00 -28.57 -6.05
CA LEU A 464 -18.87 -27.17 -5.65
C LEU A 464 -17.42 -26.69 -5.73
N GLN A 465 -16.47 -27.51 -5.24
CA GLN A 465 -15.03 -27.21 -5.32
C GLN A 465 -14.51 -27.22 -6.77
N SER A 466 -14.98 -28.14 -7.60
CA SER A 466 -14.64 -28.19 -9.03
C SER A 466 -15.14 -26.94 -9.74
N ASN A 467 -16.37 -26.51 -9.47
CA ASN A 467 -16.93 -25.28 -10.04
C ASN A 467 -16.17 -24.04 -9.54
N TYR A 468 -15.76 -23.99 -8.28
CA TYR A 468 -14.93 -22.89 -7.75
C TYR A 468 -13.62 -22.69 -8.53
N ARG A 469 -13.01 -23.79 -8.98
CA ARG A 469 -11.74 -23.77 -9.70
C ARG A 469 -11.84 -23.20 -11.10
N LYS A 470 -12.99 -23.37 -11.76
CA LYS A 470 -13.23 -22.89 -13.12
C LYS A 470 -13.15 -21.37 -13.19
N THR A 471 -12.81 -20.87 -14.38
CA THR A 471 -12.85 -19.44 -14.70
C THR A 471 -14.29 -18.94 -14.76
N THR A 472 -14.48 -17.63 -14.64
CA THR A 472 -15.78 -16.98 -14.80
C THR A 472 -16.39 -17.31 -16.16
N LYS A 473 -15.61 -17.24 -17.25
CA LYS A 473 -16.07 -17.61 -18.60
C LYS A 473 -16.62 -19.04 -18.67
N GLN A 474 -15.88 -20.02 -18.15
CA GLN A 474 -16.32 -21.42 -18.13
C GLN A 474 -17.60 -21.60 -17.31
N LYS A 475 -17.72 -20.92 -16.16
CA LYS A 475 -18.91 -21.00 -15.32
C LYS A 475 -20.13 -20.39 -16.01
N THR A 476 -20.00 -19.20 -16.60
CA THR A 476 -21.10 -18.52 -17.29
C THR A 476 -21.59 -19.32 -18.50
N GLN A 477 -20.68 -19.83 -19.33
CA GLN A 477 -21.04 -20.61 -20.52
C GLN A 477 -21.80 -21.90 -20.18
N ASN A 478 -21.45 -22.55 -19.06
CA ASN A 478 -22.04 -23.81 -18.64
C ASN A 478 -23.06 -23.65 -17.51
N LYS A 479 -23.45 -22.41 -17.16
CA LYS A 479 -24.36 -22.07 -16.06
C LYS A 479 -24.04 -22.78 -14.74
N LEU A 480 -22.74 -22.87 -14.40
CA LEU A 480 -22.28 -23.63 -13.24
C LEU A 480 -22.40 -22.81 -11.95
N ILE A 481 -22.96 -23.42 -10.91
CA ILE A 481 -23.01 -22.83 -9.58
C ILE A 481 -21.71 -23.12 -8.83
N GLY A 482 -20.85 -22.11 -8.73
CA GLY A 482 -19.72 -22.08 -7.81
C GLY A 482 -20.09 -21.42 -6.48
N PRO A 483 -19.14 -21.34 -5.53
CA PRO A 483 -19.41 -20.77 -4.22
C PRO A 483 -19.65 -19.26 -4.27
N TYR A 484 -19.14 -18.51 -5.25
CA TYR A 484 -19.48 -17.10 -5.41
C TYR A 484 -20.89 -16.91 -5.93
N GLU A 485 -21.29 -17.72 -6.92
CA GLU A 485 -22.61 -17.73 -7.52
C GLU A 485 -23.68 -18.10 -6.47
N LEU A 486 -23.44 -19.16 -5.67
CA LEU A 486 -24.31 -19.54 -4.56
C LEU A 486 -24.56 -18.38 -3.58
N LEU A 487 -23.50 -17.71 -3.13
CA LEU A 487 -23.64 -16.58 -2.21
C LEU A 487 -24.38 -15.40 -2.84
N SER A 488 -24.21 -15.16 -4.14
CA SER A 488 -24.92 -14.12 -4.89
C SER A 488 -26.41 -14.43 -5.02
N GLU A 489 -26.78 -15.68 -5.30
CA GLU A 489 -28.18 -16.11 -5.39
C GLU A 489 -28.88 -16.04 -4.03
N ILE A 490 -28.20 -16.38 -2.94
CA ILE A 490 -28.76 -16.20 -1.58
C ILE A 490 -28.95 -14.72 -1.27
N LYS A 491 -28.01 -13.86 -1.67
CA LYS A 491 -28.17 -12.41 -1.51
C LYS A 491 -29.39 -11.90 -2.29
N LYS A 492 -29.58 -12.37 -3.52
CA LYS A 492 -30.74 -12.03 -4.35
C LYS A 492 -32.05 -12.49 -3.71
N LEU A 493 -32.12 -13.74 -3.28
CA LEU A 493 -33.28 -14.29 -2.55
C LEU A 493 -33.68 -13.38 -1.37
N LEU A 494 -32.68 -12.96 -0.57
CA LEU A 494 -32.89 -12.09 0.58
C LEU A 494 -33.40 -10.69 0.19
N VAL A 495 -32.80 -10.06 -0.83
CA VAL A 495 -33.18 -8.72 -1.29
C VAL A 495 -34.58 -8.72 -1.89
N ASP A 496 -34.91 -9.72 -2.69
CA ASP A 496 -36.16 -9.76 -3.44
C ASP A 496 -37.36 -10.12 -2.55
N ASN A 497 -37.16 -10.89 -1.47
CA ASN A 497 -38.27 -11.48 -0.71
C ASN A 497 -38.26 -11.14 0.79
N PHE A 498 -37.10 -10.88 1.37
CA PHE A 498 -36.91 -10.85 2.83
C PHE A 498 -36.28 -9.54 3.31
N ASN A 499 -36.38 -8.47 2.50
CA ASN A 499 -35.78 -7.19 2.84
C ASN A 499 -36.50 -6.46 4.00
N HIS A 500 -37.72 -6.86 4.34
CA HIS A 500 -38.51 -6.28 5.42
C HIS A 500 -38.14 -6.78 6.83
N TYR A 501 -37.27 -7.80 6.95
CA TYR A 501 -36.78 -8.31 8.23
C TYR A 501 -35.61 -7.48 8.75
N ASP A 502 -35.86 -6.63 9.75
CA ASP A 502 -34.86 -5.71 10.30
C ASP A 502 -34.66 -5.84 11.82
N GLU A 503 -35.32 -6.79 12.48
CA GLU A 503 -35.17 -7.01 13.91
C GLU A 503 -33.95 -7.90 14.23
N ASN A 504 -33.51 -7.83 15.48
CA ASN A 504 -32.54 -8.77 16.04
C ASN A 504 -33.25 -9.75 16.98
N ILE A 505 -32.85 -11.02 16.96
CA ILE A 505 -33.42 -12.07 17.81
C ILE A 505 -32.31 -12.68 18.65
N LEU A 506 -32.59 -12.96 19.93
CA LEU A 506 -31.68 -13.70 20.80
C LEU A 506 -31.52 -15.14 20.28
N VAL A 507 -30.28 -15.55 20.01
CA VAL A 507 -29.99 -16.90 19.50
C VAL A 507 -29.23 -17.72 20.53
N GLU A 508 -29.80 -18.87 20.88
CA GLU A 508 -29.16 -19.88 21.72
C GLU A 508 -27.85 -20.39 21.07
N GLY A 509 -26.77 -20.45 21.84
CA GLY A 509 -25.42 -20.80 21.33
C GLY A 509 -24.63 -19.60 20.80
N VAL A 510 -25.28 -18.47 20.50
CA VAL A 510 -24.62 -17.17 20.28
C VAL A 510 -24.65 -16.34 21.57
N ASN A 511 -25.71 -16.47 22.36
CA ASN A 511 -26.00 -15.71 23.58
C ASN A 511 -26.03 -14.19 23.34
N LYS A 512 -26.46 -13.77 22.15
CA LYS A 512 -26.60 -12.37 21.72
C LYS A 512 -27.76 -12.24 20.75
N GLU A 513 -28.24 -11.00 20.60
CA GLU A 513 -29.17 -10.64 19.54
C GLU A 513 -28.45 -10.63 18.17
N VAL A 514 -28.99 -11.40 17.23
CA VAL A 514 -28.47 -11.53 15.86
C VAL A 514 -29.52 -11.02 14.88
N PRO A 515 -29.15 -10.22 13.86
CA PRO A 515 -30.10 -9.73 12.87
C PRO A 515 -30.79 -10.88 12.13
N GLN A 516 -32.12 -10.81 11.97
CA GLN A 516 -32.93 -11.82 11.27
C GLN A 516 -32.37 -12.17 9.88
N LYS A 517 -31.96 -11.17 9.10
CA LYS A 517 -31.32 -11.37 7.78
C LYS A 517 -30.06 -12.24 7.83
N ILE A 518 -29.26 -12.14 8.89
CA ILE A 518 -28.08 -13.00 9.09
C ILE A 518 -28.52 -14.43 9.40
N LEU A 519 -29.56 -14.60 10.21
CA LEU A 519 -30.11 -15.91 10.56
C LEU A 519 -30.73 -16.62 9.35
N ILE A 520 -31.50 -15.90 8.53
CA ILE A 520 -32.07 -16.43 7.28
C ILE A 520 -30.94 -16.91 6.37
N THR A 521 -29.93 -16.07 6.12
CA THR A 521 -28.83 -16.46 5.23
C THR A 521 -27.97 -17.60 5.78
N TYR A 522 -27.72 -17.64 7.09
CA TYR A 522 -27.07 -18.78 7.73
C TYR A 522 -27.89 -20.05 7.57
N TYR A 523 -29.18 -20.02 7.90
CA TYR A 523 -30.07 -21.16 7.80
C TYR A 523 -30.11 -21.71 6.36
N VAL A 524 -30.33 -20.85 5.36
CA VAL A 524 -30.39 -21.26 3.95
C VAL A 524 -29.08 -21.92 3.52
N LEU A 525 -27.96 -21.24 3.77
CA LEU A 525 -26.65 -21.70 3.34
C LEU A 525 -26.22 -22.99 4.06
N ASP A 526 -26.40 -23.07 5.38
CA ASP A 526 -26.03 -24.23 6.20
C ASP A 526 -26.86 -25.46 5.80
N ASN A 527 -28.16 -25.30 5.58
CA ASN A 527 -29.00 -26.41 5.11
C ASN A 527 -28.63 -26.87 3.71
N ILE A 528 -28.25 -25.98 2.79
CA ILE A 528 -27.73 -26.41 1.47
C ILE A 528 -26.46 -27.25 1.67
N ILE A 529 -25.48 -26.74 2.43
CA ILE A 529 -24.19 -27.39 2.61
C ILE A 529 -24.29 -28.72 3.38
N LEU A 530 -25.18 -28.85 4.37
CA LEU A 530 -25.37 -30.11 5.11
C LEU A 530 -26.01 -31.22 4.27
N ASN A 531 -26.75 -30.87 3.20
CA ASN A 531 -27.46 -31.82 2.35
C ASN A 531 -26.74 -32.13 1.03
N LEU A 532 -25.53 -31.60 0.81
CA LEU A 532 -24.68 -32.02 -0.31
C LEU A 532 -24.05 -33.38 -0.03
N LYS A 533 -23.78 -34.15 -1.10
CA LYS A 533 -23.02 -35.40 -0.99
C LYS A 533 -21.56 -35.09 -0.60
N ASN A 534 -21.04 -35.88 0.35
CA ASN A 534 -19.67 -35.80 0.88
C ASN A 534 -18.70 -36.79 0.21
#